data_AF-A0A167DL22-F1
#
_entry.id   AF-A0A167DL22-F1
#
_cell.length_a   1.000
_cell.length_b   1.000
_cell.length_c   1.000
_cell.angle_alpha   90.00
_cell.angle_beta   90.00
_cell.angle_gamma   90.00
#
_symmetry.space_group_name_H-M   'P 1'
#
loop_
_entity.id
_entity.type
_entity.pdbx_description
1 polymer ?
#
loop_
_entity_poly.entity_id
_entity_poly.type
_entity_poly.pdbx_seq_one_letter_code
_entity_poly.pdbx_strand_id
1 'polypeptide(L)'
;MHSVAPRLLSRASTSSSSIRSNVLASSRSSFRLQQRSPARRFYSSEPPKKSSGIKFWPFLVVVGAGSLAYKFLVDQRAEMAALPAPSSNAALPSPQKSTPTFSASDVTVLFVLGGPGAGKGTQCAKLVSDYGFTHLSAGDLLRAEQNRPGSQFGQLIKDYIKDGLIVPMEVTVQLLENAMTETIKKQGNKRFLIDGFPRKMDQAIKFEETVCPAKLVLFYDCPEDVMESRLLERGKTSGRADDNAESIRKRFRTFVETSMPVVDYYEKQGRVVKLDATPTPQDVYAKTRAELNKRLGL
;
A
#
# COMPACT_ATOMS: atom_id res chain seq x y z
N MET A 1 -43.03 -46.16 -27.66
CA MET A 1 -43.93 -47.13 -26.98
C MET A 1 -43.62 -47.08 -25.49
N HIS A 2 -44.68 -46.98 -24.66
CA HIS A 2 -44.75 -47.16 -23.19
C HIS A 2 -43.78 -46.38 -22.26
N SER A 3 -44.26 -45.54 -21.32
CA SER A 3 -44.99 -45.82 -20.03
C SER A 3 -44.03 -46.25 -18.89
N VAL A 4 -44.14 -45.84 -17.62
CA VAL A 4 -45.17 -45.15 -16.80
C VAL A 4 -44.49 -44.24 -15.75
N ALA A 5 -45.12 -43.14 -15.32
CA ALA A 5 -44.98 -42.56 -13.98
C ALA A 5 -46.37 -42.61 -13.29
N PRO A 6 -46.53 -42.77 -11.94
CA PRO A 6 -46.61 -41.56 -11.08
C PRO A 6 -46.46 -41.71 -9.53
N ARG A 7 -46.38 -40.55 -8.82
CA ARG A 7 -46.91 -40.25 -7.44
C ARG A 7 -46.31 -41.06 -6.23
N LEU A 8 -46.42 -40.70 -4.94
CA LEU A 8 -47.15 -39.69 -4.12
C LEU A 8 -46.15 -38.98 -3.14
N LEU A 9 -46.22 -37.67 -2.83
CA LEU A 9 -47.14 -36.88 -1.97
C LEU A 9 -46.94 -36.96 -0.42
N SER A 10 -47.03 -35.79 0.23
CA SER A 10 -47.05 -35.53 1.69
C SER A 10 -45.72 -35.75 2.45
N ARG A 11 -45.34 -34.93 3.45
CA ARG A 11 -46.17 -34.15 4.39
C ARG A 11 -45.45 -32.88 4.86
N ALA A 12 -46.20 -31.80 5.08
CA ALA A 12 -45.73 -30.66 5.88
C ALA A 12 -45.87 -30.99 7.38
N SER A 13 -44.94 -30.49 8.20
CA SER A 13 -45.11 -30.43 9.66
C SER A 13 -44.54 -29.12 10.20
N THR A 14 -45.44 -28.17 10.44
CA THR A 14 -45.22 -26.99 11.26
C THR A 14 -44.89 -27.37 12.70
N SER A 15 -43.86 -26.78 13.31
CA SER A 15 -43.73 -26.71 14.77
C SER A 15 -43.42 -25.28 15.19
N SER A 16 -44.47 -24.51 15.43
CA SER A 16 -44.42 -23.24 16.16
C SER A 16 -44.10 -23.49 17.63
N SER A 17 -43.06 -22.84 18.16
CA SER A 17 -42.81 -22.78 19.61
C SER A 17 -42.61 -21.34 20.08
N SER A 18 -43.73 -20.61 20.14
CA SER A 18 -43.78 -19.33 20.84
C SER A 18 -43.72 -19.56 22.35
N ILE A 19 -42.62 -19.20 23.02
CA ILE A 19 -42.58 -19.08 24.48
C ILE A 19 -42.24 -17.65 24.89
N ARG A 20 -43.25 -17.10 25.58
CA ARG A 20 -43.36 -15.84 26.30
C ARG A 20 -42.08 -15.32 26.97
N SER A 21 -41.82 -14.04 26.70
CA SER A 21 -41.57 -12.97 27.68
C SER A 21 -41.28 -13.38 29.13
N ASN A 22 -40.12 -12.94 29.64
CA ASN A 22 -39.96 -12.58 31.04
C ASN A 22 -39.40 -11.15 31.14
N VAL A 23 -40.29 -10.21 31.45
CA VAL A 23 -39.93 -8.88 31.95
C VAL A 23 -39.77 -9.03 33.46
N LEU A 24 -38.57 -8.78 33.98
CA LEU A 24 -38.35 -8.58 35.41
C LEU A 24 -37.77 -7.19 35.64
N ALA A 25 -38.51 -6.41 36.42
CA ALA A 25 -38.15 -5.04 36.78
C ALA A 25 -37.54 -4.98 38.18
N SER A 26 -36.92 -3.83 38.47
CA SER A 26 -36.41 -3.37 39.76
C SER A 26 -35.09 -3.98 40.28
N SER A 27 -34.06 -3.15 40.25
CA SER A 27 -33.51 -2.63 41.51
C SER A 27 -33.04 -1.19 41.29
N ARG A 28 -33.50 -0.25 42.13
CA ARG A 28 -33.01 1.14 42.15
C ARG A 28 -31.94 1.26 43.21
N SER A 29 -30.71 1.60 42.84
CA SER A 29 -29.67 2.05 43.76
C SER A 29 -29.16 3.43 43.34
N SER A 30 -29.90 4.46 43.76
CA SER A 30 -29.50 5.85 43.61
C SER A 30 -28.31 6.17 44.51
N PHE A 31 -27.11 6.31 43.94
CA PHE A 31 -25.95 6.87 44.64
C PHE A 31 -25.84 8.37 44.40
N ARG A 32 -25.57 9.09 45.49
CA ARG A 32 -25.82 10.53 45.65
C ARG A 32 -24.59 11.34 45.25
N LEU A 33 -24.70 12.23 44.26
CA LEU A 33 -23.70 13.29 44.07
C LEU A 33 -23.67 14.18 45.32
N GLN A 34 -22.50 14.34 45.93
CA GLN A 34 -22.29 15.28 47.03
C GLN A 34 -21.49 16.48 46.53
N GLN A 35 -22.19 17.59 46.27
CA GLN A 35 -21.57 18.87 45.98
C GLN A 35 -20.76 19.37 47.19
N ARG A 36 -19.59 19.95 46.94
CA ARG A 36 -18.89 20.82 47.89
C ARG A 36 -18.41 22.10 47.19
N SER A 37 -18.94 23.23 47.65
CA SER A 37 -18.59 24.59 47.23
C SER A 37 -17.46 25.17 48.12
N PRO A 38 -16.79 26.27 47.72
CA PRO A 38 -15.40 26.50 48.10
C PRO A 38 -15.20 27.29 49.42
N ALA A 39 -14.09 27.01 50.10
CA ALA A 39 -13.61 27.80 51.24
C ALA A 39 -12.70 28.96 50.79
N ARG A 40 -12.83 30.12 51.45
CA ARG A 40 -12.12 31.37 51.11
C ARG A 40 -10.65 31.35 51.57
N ARG A 41 -9.79 32.05 50.84
CA ARG A 41 -8.40 32.36 51.24
C ARG A 41 -8.38 33.45 52.31
N PHE A 42 -7.50 33.30 53.30
CA PHE A 42 -6.97 34.41 54.10
C PHE A 42 -5.49 34.62 53.72
N TYR A 43 -5.07 35.88 53.63
CA TYR A 43 -3.68 36.26 53.49
C TYR A 43 -3.08 36.45 54.89
N SER A 44 -1.82 36.05 55.08
CA SER A 44 -0.96 36.54 56.14
C SER A 44 0.40 36.88 55.54
N SER A 45 1.02 37.93 56.04
CA SER A 45 2.18 38.59 55.45
C SER A 45 3.28 38.76 56.48
N GLU A 46 4.36 37.98 56.38
CA GLU A 46 5.71 38.38 56.84
C GLU A 46 6.79 37.41 56.30
N PRO A 47 8.04 37.87 56.04
CA PRO A 47 9.09 37.06 55.41
C PRO A 47 10.24 36.66 56.39
N PRO A 48 10.74 35.41 56.35
CA PRO A 48 11.97 35.03 57.04
C PRO A 48 13.24 35.23 56.18
N LYS A 49 14.39 35.39 56.86
CA LYS A 49 15.70 35.80 56.30
C LYS A 49 16.59 34.62 55.86
N LYS A 50 17.64 34.93 55.08
CA LYS A 50 18.80 34.06 54.73
C LYS A 50 19.36 33.39 56.02
N SER A 51 19.80 32.13 56.06
CA SER A 51 20.57 31.33 55.09
C SER A 51 20.37 29.81 55.42
N SER A 52 20.94 28.78 54.77
CA SER A 52 22.06 28.70 53.80
C SER A 52 22.00 27.47 52.86
N GLY A 53 23.07 27.32 52.06
CA GLY A 53 23.45 26.21 51.15
C GLY A 53 22.75 24.84 51.17
N ILE A 54 22.08 24.53 50.06
CA ILE A 54 22.38 23.41 49.14
C ILE A 54 21.95 23.83 47.72
N LYS A 55 22.64 23.35 46.67
CA LYS A 55 22.65 23.99 45.34
C LYS A 55 21.52 23.51 44.42
N PHE A 56 20.71 24.46 43.92
CA PHE A 56 19.57 24.21 43.03
C PHE A 56 19.99 24.17 41.55
N TRP A 57 20.48 23.01 41.07
CA TRP A 57 20.96 22.85 39.68
C TRP A 57 20.24 21.82 38.74
N PRO A 58 18.94 21.45 38.94
CA PRO A 58 18.25 20.58 37.96
C PRO A 58 17.25 21.31 37.02
N PHE A 59 17.23 22.65 36.93
CA PHE A 59 16.25 23.36 36.06
C PHE A 59 16.82 24.23 34.93
N LEU A 60 18.15 24.33 34.79
CA LEU A 60 18.79 24.90 33.57
C LEU A 60 19.33 23.83 32.61
N VAL A 61 19.25 22.55 32.97
CA VAL A 61 19.58 21.44 32.05
C VAL A 61 18.53 21.30 30.95
N VAL A 62 17.24 21.56 31.22
CA VAL A 62 16.16 21.31 30.24
C VAL A 62 16.15 22.32 29.09
N VAL A 63 16.37 23.62 29.35
CA VAL A 63 16.42 24.65 28.28
C VAL A 63 17.78 24.67 27.58
N GLY A 64 18.87 24.36 28.30
CA GLY A 64 20.21 24.21 27.72
C GLY A 64 20.31 22.98 26.81
N ALA A 65 19.86 21.82 27.28
CA ALA A 65 19.85 20.59 26.47
C ALA A 65 18.85 20.67 25.32
N GLY A 66 17.69 21.32 25.50
CA GLY A 66 16.76 21.58 24.40
C GLY A 66 17.39 22.46 23.30
N SER A 67 18.12 23.50 23.67
CA SER A 67 18.81 24.38 22.71
C SER A 67 20.02 23.72 22.05
N LEU A 68 20.79 22.92 22.78
CA LEU A 68 21.90 22.13 22.21
C LEU A 68 21.41 20.97 21.36
N ALA A 69 20.31 20.29 21.71
CA ALA A 69 19.72 19.25 20.88
C ALA A 69 19.03 19.84 19.64
N TYR A 70 18.32 20.96 19.76
CA TYR A 70 17.76 21.67 18.61
C TYR A 70 18.87 22.23 17.72
N LYS A 71 19.93 22.82 18.29
CA LYS A 71 21.07 23.30 17.52
C LYS A 71 21.88 22.14 16.94
N PHE A 72 22.03 21.00 17.60
CA PHE A 72 22.64 19.80 17.01
C PHE A 72 21.77 19.19 15.90
N LEU A 73 20.44 19.23 16.02
CA LEU A 73 19.51 18.81 14.96
C LEU A 73 19.43 19.80 13.79
N VAL A 74 19.61 21.11 14.05
CA VAL A 74 19.66 22.18 13.03
C VAL A 74 21.04 22.25 12.39
N ASP A 75 22.11 22.03 13.13
CA ASP A 75 23.48 21.95 12.61
C ASP A 75 23.66 20.61 11.86
N GLN A 76 23.09 19.48 12.33
CA GLN A 76 22.91 18.29 11.47
C GLN A 76 22.06 18.59 10.24
N ARG A 77 21.07 19.47 10.31
CA ARG A 77 20.31 19.92 9.12
C ARG A 77 21.04 20.93 8.25
N ALA A 78 22.01 21.65 8.79
CA ALA A 78 22.84 22.63 8.07
C ALA A 78 24.02 21.91 7.42
N GLU A 79 24.62 20.91 8.07
CA GLU A 79 25.51 19.93 7.46
C GLU A 79 24.76 19.03 6.47
N MET A 80 23.49 18.65 6.70
CA MET A 80 22.67 17.96 5.69
C MET A 80 22.05 18.89 4.61
N ALA A 81 22.12 20.21 4.77
CA ALA A 81 21.78 21.20 3.74
C ALA A 81 23.02 21.80 3.04
N ALA A 82 24.22 21.52 3.58
CA ALA A 82 25.53 21.78 3.01
C ALA A 82 26.30 20.47 2.73
N LEU A 83 25.58 19.33 2.65
CA LEU A 83 26.06 18.22 1.86
C LEU A 83 26.23 18.78 0.44
N PRO A 84 27.40 18.61 -0.20
CA PRO A 84 27.45 18.80 -1.65
C PRO A 84 26.37 17.88 -2.24
N ALA A 85 25.60 18.39 -3.21
CA ALA A 85 24.73 17.55 -4.02
C ALA A 85 25.56 16.32 -4.42
N PRO A 86 25.09 15.08 -4.12
CA PRO A 86 25.95 13.92 -3.99
C PRO A 86 26.85 13.82 -5.22
N SER A 87 28.16 13.88 -4.98
CA SER A 87 29.13 13.72 -6.05
C SER A 87 28.78 12.44 -6.81
N SER A 88 28.81 12.52 -8.14
CA SER A 88 28.00 11.71 -9.06
C SER A 88 28.32 10.20 -9.13
N ASN A 89 28.99 9.65 -8.11
CA ASN A 89 29.65 8.35 -8.10
C ASN A 89 29.23 7.45 -6.91
N ALA A 90 28.00 7.62 -6.41
CA ALA A 90 27.35 6.64 -5.51
C ALA A 90 25.96 6.16 -6.00
N ALA A 91 25.56 6.56 -7.20
CA ALA A 91 24.69 5.70 -7.99
C ALA A 91 25.48 4.43 -8.32
N LEU A 92 24.86 3.25 -8.26
CA LEU A 92 25.41 2.09 -8.96
C LEU A 92 25.63 2.52 -10.42
N PRO A 93 26.84 2.36 -11.00
CA PRO A 93 27.11 2.78 -12.38
C PRO A 93 26.27 1.91 -13.32
N SER A 94 25.06 2.37 -13.54
CA SER A 94 24.12 1.82 -14.50
C SER A 94 24.70 2.18 -15.86
N PRO A 95 25.04 1.19 -16.72
CA PRO A 95 25.40 1.49 -18.10
C PRO A 95 24.31 2.38 -18.69
N GLN A 96 24.69 3.51 -19.30
CA GLN A 96 23.73 4.34 -20.03
C GLN A 96 23.30 3.56 -21.28
N LYS A 97 22.29 2.69 -21.09
CA LYS A 97 21.59 2.00 -22.17
C LYS A 97 20.95 3.07 -23.05
N SER A 98 21.47 3.25 -24.26
CA SER A 98 20.93 4.16 -25.27
C SER A 98 19.63 3.67 -25.90
N THR A 99 19.28 2.40 -25.67
CA THR A 99 18.06 1.75 -26.13
C THR A 99 17.46 0.86 -25.03
N PRO A 100 16.13 0.67 -24.99
CA PRO A 100 15.50 -0.27 -24.07
C PRO A 100 15.98 -1.72 -24.30
N THR A 101 16.01 -2.50 -23.22
CA THR A 101 16.40 -3.93 -23.26
C THR A 101 15.47 -4.76 -24.16
N PHE A 102 14.20 -4.37 -24.25
CA PHE A 102 13.19 -5.02 -25.09
C PHE A 102 12.50 -4.00 -26.00
N SER A 103 12.32 -4.36 -27.27
CA SER A 103 11.51 -3.56 -28.19
C SER A 103 10.03 -3.72 -27.88
N ALA A 104 9.29 -2.60 -27.87
CA ALA A 104 7.82 -2.59 -27.77
C ALA A 104 7.11 -3.21 -28.99
N SER A 105 7.84 -3.57 -30.07
CA SER A 105 7.33 -4.38 -31.18
C SER A 105 7.42 -5.89 -30.96
N ASP A 106 8.25 -6.34 -30.00
CA ASP A 106 8.52 -7.76 -29.72
C ASP A 106 8.00 -8.19 -28.33
N VAL A 107 8.06 -7.29 -27.35
CA VAL A 107 7.59 -7.51 -25.97
C VAL A 107 6.43 -6.56 -25.67
N THR A 108 5.31 -7.13 -25.22
CA THR A 108 4.12 -6.37 -24.80
C THR A 108 4.10 -6.26 -23.27
N VAL A 109 4.30 -5.05 -22.76
CA VAL A 109 4.15 -4.74 -21.32
C VAL A 109 2.84 -3.99 -21.07
N LEU A 110 2.04 -4.45 -20.11
CA LEU A 110 0.92 -3.72 -19.54
C LEU A 110 1.23 -3.40 -18.07
N PHE A 111 1.22 -2.12 -17.69
CA PHE A 111 1.26 -1.75 -16.27
C PHE A 111 -0.12 -1.96 -15.66
N VAL A 112 -0.17 -2.51 -14.46
CA VAL A 112 -1.40 -2.73 -13.71
C VAL A 112 -1.34 -1.91 -12.42
N LEU A 113 -2.08 -0.80 -12.41
CA LEU A 113 -2.10 0.23 -11.38
C LEU A 113 -3.47 0.30 -10.69
N GLY A 114 -3.52 1.07 -9.60
CA GLY A 114 -4.65 1.11 -8.65
C GLY A 114 -4.14 0.98 -7.21
N GLY A 115 -4.93 1.44 -6.24
CA GLY A 115 -4.50 1.48 -4.83
C GLY A 115 -4.26 0.11 -4.20
N PRO A 116 -3.67 0.06 -2.99
CA PRO A 116 -3.57 -1.19 -2.24
C PRO A 116 -4.99 -1.70 -1.93
N GLY A 117 -5.31 -2.95 -2.25
CA GLY A 117 -6.67 -3.49 -2.06
C GLY A 117 -7.61 -3.37 -3.26
N ALA A 118 -7.26 -2.61 -4.31
CA ALA A 118 -8.07 -2.44 -5.53
C ALA A 118 -8.28 -3.71 -6.41
N GLY A 119 -7.88 -4.90 -5.96
CA GLY A 119 -8.14 -6.17 -6.67
C GLY A 119 -7.19 -6.52 -7.82
N LYS A 120 -6.16 -5.72 -8.10
CA LYS A 120 -5.18 -5.91 -9.20
C LYS A 120 -4.75 -7.37 -9.44
N GLY A 121 -4.15 -8.02 -8.45
CA GLY A 121 -3.67 -9.41 -8.58
C GLY A 121 -4.77 -10.42 -8.94
N THR A 122 -5.99 -10.23 -8.45
CA THR A 122 -7.16 -11.05 -8.82
C THR A 122 -7.51 -10.91 -10.30
N GLN A 123 -7.36 -9.70 -10.85
CA GLN A 123 -7.58 -9.43 -12.27
C GLN A 123 -6.41 -9.93 -13.13
N CYS A 124 -5.17 -9.76 -12.66
CA CYS A 124 -3.99 -10.33 -13.33
C CYS A 124 -4.10 -11.85 -13.49
N ALA A 125 -4.51 -12.58 -12.45
CA ALA A 125 -4.67 -14.04 -12.51
C ALA A 125 -5.64 -14.50 -13.63
N LYS A 126 -6.71 -13.72 -13.88
CA LYS A 126 -7.65 -13.97 -14.98
C LYS A 126 -7.04 -13.64 -16.36
N LEU A 127 -6.30 -12.54 -16.46
CA LEU A 127 -5.60 -12.16 -17.70
C LEU A 127 -4.47 -13.14 -18.07
N VAL A 128 -3.79 -13.75 -17.08
CA VAL A 128 -2.84 -14.84 -17.28
C VAL A 128 -3.54 -16.05 -17.92
N SER A 129 -4.67 -16.48 -17.34
CA SER A 129 -5.49 -17.59 -17.83
C SER A 129 -5.94 -17.41 -19.29
N ASP A 130 -6.57 -16.26 -19.59
CA ASP A 130 -7.34 -16.12 -20.84
C ASP A 130 -6.49 -15.61 -22.02
N TYR A 131 -5.38 -14.89 -21.76
CA TYR A 131 -4.57 -14.25 -22.81
C TYR A 131 -3.08 -14.65 -22.81
N GLY A 132 -2.65 -15.50 -21.87
CA GLY A 132 -1.27 -16.00 -21.79
C GLY A 132 -0.24 -14.95 -21.37
N PHE A 133 -0.63 -13.91 -20.63
CA PHE A 133 0.34 -13.00 -20.00
C PHE A 133 1.13 -13.70 -18.88
N THR A 134 2.39 -13.35 -18.69
CA THR A 134 3.10 -13.58 -17.42
C THR A 134 2.82 -12.43 -16.46
N HIS A 135 2.35 -12.73 -15.25
CA HIS A 135 2.16 -11.74 -14.18
C HIS A 135 3.43 -11.62 -13.32
N LEU A 136 3.96 -10.40 -13.23
CA LEU A 136 5.05 -10.04 -12.33
C LEU A 136 4.54 -8.97 -11.36
N SER A 137 4.38 -9.31 -10.07
CA SER A 137 4.03 -8.32 -9.05
C SER A 137 5.29 -7.73 -8.44
N ALA A 138 5.49 -6.42 -8.58
CA ALA A 138 6.65 -5.74 -8.01
C ALA A 138 6.70 -5.89 -6.48
N GLY A 139 5.55 -5.92 -5.82
CA GLY A 139 5.46 -6.15 -4.37
C GLY A 139 5.89 -7.55 -3.93
N ASP A 140 5.75 -8.56 -4.79
CA ASP A 140 6.13 -9.93 -4.46
C ASP A 140 7.60 -10.20 -4.84
N LEU A 141 8.11 -9.61 -5.93
CA LEU A 141 9.55 -9.57 -6.24
C LEU A 141 10.35 -8.88 -5.11
N LEU A 142 9.86 -7.75 -4.59
CA LEU A 142 10.47 -7.07 -3.46
C LEU A 142 10.46 -7.95 -2.20
N ARG A 143 9.35 -8.61 -1.86
CA ARG A 143 9.31 -9.54 -0.71
C ARG A 143 10.19 -10.77 -0.90
N ALA A 144 10.38 -11.25 -2.13
CA ALA A 144 11.30 -12.34 -2.43
C ALA A 144 12.76 -11.90 -2.18
N GLU A 145 13.16 -10.73 -2.71
CA GLU A 145 14.50 -10.16 -2.47
C GLU A 145 14.73 -9.81 -0.99
N GLN A 146 13.70 -9.30 -0.30
CA GLN A 146 13.71 -9.04 1.15
C GLN A 146 14.14 -10.26 1.97
N ASN A 147 13.67 -11.44 1.56
CA ASN A 147 13.87 -12.70 2.27
C ASN A 147 14.99 -13.55 1.67
N ARG A 148 15.69 -13.09 0.62
CA ARG A 148 16.75 -13.83 -0.06
C ARG A 148 18.02 -13.85 0.81
N PRO A 149 18.56 -15.02 1.18
CA PRO A 149 19.81 -15.10 1.93
C PRO A 149 20.95 -14.35 1.23
N GLY A 150 21.66 -13.50 1.99
CA GLY A 150 22.75 -12.67 1.46
C GLY A 150 22.31 -11.49 0.57
N SER A 151 21.02 -11.13 0.53
CA SER A 151 20.61 -9.89 -0.14
C SER A 151 21.19 -8.66 0.55
N GLN A 152 21.84 -7.80 -0.24
CA GLN A 152 22.33 -6.48 0.21
C GLN A 152 21.17 -5.48 0.38
N PHE A 153 20.02 -5.72 -0.25
CA PHE A 153 18.84 -4.85 -0.20
C PHE A 153 17.80 -5.31 0.83
N GLY A 154 17.97 -6.48 1.44
CA GLY A 154 16.91 -7.14 2.20
C GLY A 154 16.33 -6.29 3.34
N GLN A 155 17.21 -5.66 4.14
CA GLN A 155 16.80 -4.78 5.23
C GLN A 155 16.19 -3.45 4.72
N LEU A 156 16.77 -2.86 3.67
CA LEU A 156 16.23 -1.64 3.03
C LEU A 156 14.80 -1.87 2.52
N ILE A 157 14.56 -2.96 1.81
CA ILE A 157 13.23 -3.30 1.28
C ILE A 157 12.23 -3.49 2.43
N LYS A 158 12.64 -4.18 3.50
CA LYS A 158 11.81 -4.45 4.68
C LYS A 158 11.31 -3.16 5.35
N ASP A 159 12.20 -2.20 5.56
CA ASP A 159 11.85 -0.94 6.22
C ASP A 159 10.94 -0.08 5.33
N TYR A 160 11.24 0.04 4.04
CA TYR A 160 10.39 0.75 3.09
C TYR A 160 8.98 0.13 2.97
N ILE A 161 8.86 -1.19 2.92
CA ILE A 161 7.56 -1.89 2.88
C ILE A 161 6.76 -1.64 4.17
N LYS A 162 7.42 -1.74 5.34
CA LYS A 162 6.80 -1.53 6.66
C LYS A 162 6.21 -0.12 6.78
N ASP A 163 6.95 0.90 6.35
CA ASP A 163 6.53 2.29 6.38
C ASP A 163 5.70 2.74 5.17
N GLY A 164 5.36 1.83 4.26
CA GLY A 164 4.50 2.10 3.11
C GLY A 164 5.15 2.94 2.00
N LEU A 165 6.47 3.14 2.08
CA LEU A 165 7.27 3.97 1.19
C LEU A 165 7.55 3.27 -0.15
N ILE A 166 7.97 4.07 -1.15
CA ILE A 166 8.40 3.55 -2.45
C ILE A 166 9.88 3.19 -2.41
N VAL A 167 10.20 1.90 -2.53
CA VAL A 167 11.57 1.39 -2.65
C VAL A 167 12.30 2.10 -3.81
N PRO A 168 13.61 2.41 -3.68
CA PRO A 168 14.39 3.05 -4.74
C PRO A 168 14.20 2.42 -6.12
N MET A 169 14.25 3.29 -7.12
CA MET A 169 13.95 2.99 -8.51
C MET A 169 14.84 1.87 -9.05
N GLU A 170 16.14 1.98 -8.80
CA GLU A 170 17.19 1.10 -9.32
C GLU A 170 16.92 -0.36 -8.93
N VAL A 171 16.63 -0.59 -7.65
CA VAL A 171 16.31 -1.93 -7.11
C VAL A 171 15.06 -2.50 -7.78
N THR A 172 14.00 -1.70 -7.89
CA THR A 172 12.71 -2.20 -8.40
C THR A 172 12.75 -2.44 -9.91
N VAL A 173 13.38 -1.54 -10.68
CA VAL A 173 13.57 -1.69 -12.13
C VAL A 173 14.48 -2.88 -12.45
N GLN A 174 15.58 -3.07 -11.71
CA GLN A 174 16.50 -4.19 -11.93
C GLN A 174 15.85 -5.54 -11.62
N LEU A 175 15.08 -5.65 -10.52
CA LEU A 175 14.34 -6.88 -10.20
C LEU A 175 13.32 -7.23 -11.30
N LEU A 176 12.63 -6.24 -11.86
CA LEU A 176 11.68 -6.44 -12.97
C LEU A 176 12.39 -6.83 -14.28
N GLU A 177 13.48 -6.14 -14.66
CA GLU A 177 14.26 -6.46 -15.86
C GLU A 177 14.80 -7.90 -15.81
N ASN A 178 15.36 -8.31 -14.66
CA ASN A 178 15.83 -9.67 -14.44
C ASN A 178 14.70 -10.70 -14.57
N ALA A 179 13.55 -10.46 -13.92
CA ALA A 179 12.41 -11.37 -13.97
C ALA A 179 11.81 -11.51 -15.38
N MET A 180 11.73 -10.42 -16.15
CA MET A 180 11.32 -10.45 -17.56
C MET A 180 12.33 -11.23 -18.42
N THR A 181 13.62 -10.95 -18.26
CA THR A 181 14.71 -11.63 -18.99
C THR A 181 14.70 -13.14 -18.74
N GLU A 182 14.59 -13.55 -17.48
CA GLU A 182 14.49 -14.97 -17.12
C GLU A 182 13.23 -15.63 -17.68
N THR A 183 12.08 -14.94 -17.66
CA THR A 183 10.83 -15.45 -18.23
C THR A 183 10.97 -15.69 -19.73
N ILE A 184 11.46 -14.71 -20.49
CA ILE A 184 11.68 -14.85 -21.94
C ILE A 184 12.66 -15.99 -22.22
N LYS A 185 13.77 -16.08 -21.48
CA LYS A 185 14.78 -17.13 -21.66
C LYS A 185 14.26 -18.54 -21.35
N LYS A 186 13.42 -18.70 -20.33
CA LYS A 186 12.93 -20.01 -19.85
C LYS A 186 11.65 -20.49 -20.53
N GLN A 187 10.77 -19.56 -20.90
CA GLN A 187 9.39 -19.85 -21.34
C GLN A 187 9.07 -19.30 -22.74
N GLY A 188 9.91 -18.43 -23.31
CA GLY A 188 9.63 -17.74 -24.57
C GLY A 188 8.50 -16.70 -24.51
N ASN A 189 7.83 -16.53 -23.36
CA ASN A 189 6.71 -15.59 -23.26
C ASN A 189 7.18 -14.14 -23.28
N LYS A 190 6.55 -13.33 -24.13
CA LYS A 190 6.84 -11.91 -24.35
C LYS A 190 5.69 -10.97 -23.95
N ARG A 191 4.66 -11.49 -23.28
CA ARG A 191 3.50 -10.72 -22.80
C ARG A 191 3.56 -10.59 -21.28
N PHE A 192 3.60 -9.37 -20.75
CA PHE A 192 3.79 -9.11 -19.32
C PHE A 192 2.71 -8.21 -18.71
N LEU A 193 2.21 -8.62 -17.55
CA LEU A 193 1.41 -7.80 -16.63
C LEU A 193 2.30 -7.41 -15.46
N ILE A 194 2.66 -6.14 -15.38
CA ILE A 194 3.53 -5.59 -14.33
C ILE A 194 2.65 -4.95 -13.27
N ASP A 195 2.41 -5.67 -12.17
CA ASP A 195 1.44 -5.32 -11.13
C ASP A 195 2.07 -4.50 -10.00
N GLY A 196 1.44 -3.36 -9.72
CA GLY A 196 1.83 -2.46 -8.65
C GLY A 196 3.15 -1.74 -8.91
N PHE A 197 3.49 -1.54 -10.19
CA PHE A 197 4.60 -0.72 -10.68
C PHE A 197 4.20 -0.12 -12.05
N PRO A 198 4.65 1.10 -12.39
CA PRO A 198 5.40 2.07 -11.58
C PRO A 198 4.55 2.70 -10.45
N ARG A 199 5.18 3.14 -9.36
CA ARG A 199 4.52 3.86 -8.24
C ARG A 199 5.03 5.28 -8.01
N LYS A 200 5.95 5.73 -8.85
CA LYS A 200 6.58 7.05 -8.84
C LYS A 200 7.07 7.38 -10.25
N MET A 201 7.19 8.66 -10.58
CA MET A 201 7.51 9.10 -11.94
C MET A 201 8.91 8.69 -12.43
N ASP A 202 9.89 8.65 -11.54
CA ASP A 202 11.25 8.19 -11.85
C ASP A 202 11.25 6.74 -12.33
N GLN A 203 10.56 5.85 -11.61
CA GLN A 203 10.33 4.46 -11.98
C GLN A 203 9.67 4.30 -13.36
N ALA A 204 8.66 5.13 -13.66
CA ALA A 204 7.95 5.09 -14.93
C ALA A 204 8.88 5.43 -16.11
N ILE A 205 9.55 6.60 -16.02
CA ILE A 205 10.47 7.09 -17.04
C ILE A 205 11.60 6.09 -17.26
N LYS A 206 12.27 5.66 -16.18
CA LYS A 206 13.43 4.78 -16.26
C LYS A 206 13.10 3.42 -16.88
N PHE A 207 11.94 2.85 -16.55
CA PHE A 207 11.52 1.57 -17.12
C PHE A 207 11.26 1.67 -18.63
N GLU A 208 10.61 2.73 -19.11
CA GLU A 208 10.37 2.89 -20.55
C GLU A 208 11.67 3.18 -21.32
N GLU A 209 12.61 3.92 -20.73
CA GLU A 209 13.92 4.21 -21.31
C GLU A 209 14.84 2.97 -21.37
N THR A 210 14.95 2.17 -20.30
CA THR A 210 15.97 1.13 -20.20
C THR A 210 15.46 -0.31 -20.26
N VAL A 211 14.17 -0.55 -20.00
CA VAL A 211 13.59 -1.90 -20.01
C VAL A 211 12.68 -2.11 -21.22
N CYS A 212 11.51 -1.48 -21.23
CA CYS A 212 10.53 -1.60 -22.32
C CYS A 212 9.45 -0.50 -22.22
N PRO A 213 9.14 0.24 -23.29
CA PRO A 213 7.97 1.11 -23.33
C PRO A 213 6.68 0.30 -23.14
N ALA A 214 5.81 0.69 -22.19
CA ALA A 214 4.56 -0.02 -21.97
C ALA A 214 3.54 0.22 -23.10
N LYS A 215 2.67 -0.76 -23.37
CA LYS A 215 1.60 -0.62 -24.36
C LYS A 215 0.42 0.17 -23.81
N LEU A 216 -0.07 -0.20 -22.61
CA LEU A 216 -1.17 0.46 -21.90
C LEU A 216 -0.97 0.37 -20.37
N VAL A 217 -1.73 1.18 -19.65
CA VAL A 217 -1.91 1.12 -18.20
C VAL A 217 -3.35 0.67 -17.90
N LEU A 218 -3.52 -0.46 -17.22
CA LEU A 218 -4.79 -0.86 -16.62
C LEU A 218 -4.89 -0.23 -15.24
N PHE A 219 -5.76 0.77 -15.07
CA PHE A 219 -5.94 1.48 -13.81
C PHE A 219 -7.25 1.05 -13.13
N TYR A 220 -7.12 0.27 -12.04
CA TYR A 220 -8.23 -0.15 -11.20
C TYR A 220 -8.53 0.92 -10.16
N ASP A 221 -9.51 1.78 -10.48
CA ASP A 221 -10.00 2.83 -9.60
C ASP A 221 -10.94 2.23 -8.55
N CYS A 222 -10.70 2.55 -7.28
CA CYS A 222 -11.40 1.95 -6.15
C CYS A 222 -11.47 2.96 -4.99
N PRO A 223 -12.65 3.20 -4.41
CA PRO A 223 -12.82 3.97 -3.17
C PRO A 223 -11.97 3.44 -2.02
N GLU A 224 -11.50 4.34 -1.16
CA GLU A 224 -10.58 4.02 -0.05
C GLU A 224 -11.21 3.10 1.00
N ASP A 225 -12.48 3.28 1.32
CA ASP A 225 -13.26 2.44 2.25
C ASP A 225 -13.39 0.99 1.76
N VAL A 226 -13.65 0.81 0.46
CA VAL A 226 -13.69 -0.50 -0.20
C VAL A 226 -12.30 -1.14 -0.20
N MET A 227 -11.26 -0.35 -0.44
CA MET A 227 -9.87 -0.83 -0.36
C MET A 227 -9.47 -1.22 1.07
N GLU A 228 -9.79 -0.40 2.08
CA GLU A 228 -9.46 -0.65 3.49
C GLU A 228 -10.12 -1.94 3.97
N SER A 229 -11.42 -2.09 3.70
CA SER A 229 -12.16 -3.32 3.99
C SER A 229 -11.49 -4.56 3.38
N ARG A 230 -11.10 -4.50 2.10
CA ARG A 230 -10.41 -5.60 1.40
C ARG A 230 -9.01 -5.88 1.98
N LEU A 231 -8.29 -4.85 2.45
CA LEU A 231 -6.97 -5.01 3.07
C LEU A 231 -7.07 -5.64 4.47
N LEU A 232 -8.03 -5.20 5.28
CA LEU A 232 -8.28 -5.75 6.62
C LEU A 232 -8.69 -7.23 6.56
N GLU A 233 -9.57 -7.63 5.63
CA GLU A 233 -9.89 -9.05 5.44
C GLU A 233 -8.68 -9.87 4.97
N ARG A 234 -7.86 -9.33 4.07
CA ARG A 234 -6.63 -10.01 3.61
C ARG A 234 -5.57 -10.13 4.70
N GLY A 235 -5.48 -9.16 5.62
CA GLY A 235 -4.58 -9.19 6.77
C GLY A 235 -4.84 -10.40 7.69
N LYS A 236 -6.09 -10.87 7.79
CA LYS A 236 -6.48 -12.04 8.60
C LYS A 236 -5.95 -13.37 8.06
N THR A 237 -5.64 -13.47 6.76
CA THR A 237 -5.35 -14.75 6.08
C THR A 237 -3.98 -14.82 5.40
N SER A 238 -3.42 -13.68 4.97
CA SER A 238 -2.26 -13.68 4.06
C SER A 238 -0.88 -13.59 4.72
N GLY A 239 -0.81 -13.39 6.04
CA GLY A 239 0.46 -13.21 6.76
C GLY A 239 1.25 -11.94 6.38
N ARG A 240 0.64 -10.99 5.67
CA ARG A 240 1.28 -9.74 5.23
C ARG A 240 1.39 -8.73 6.38
N ALA A 241 2.61 -8.52 6.87
CA ALA A 241 2.88 -7.53 7.93
C ALA A 241 2.46 -6.09 7.57
N ASP A 242 2.42 -5.75 6.28
CA ASP A 242 2.01 -4.42 5.78
C ASP A 242 0.48 -4.22 5.66
N ASP A 243 -0.33 -5.24 5.95
CA ASP A 243 -1.81 -5.18 5.94
C ASP A 243 -2.40 -4.95 7.36
N ASN A 244 -1.82 -3.99 8.09
CA ASN A 244 -2.32 -3.48 9.38
C ASN A 244 -2.82 -2.02 9.23
N ALA A 245 -3.70 -1.55 10.13
CA ALA A 245 -4.35 -0.24 10.00
C ALA A 245 -3.39 0.97 9.90
N GLU A 246 -2.23 0.93 10.56
CA GLU A 246 -1.23 2.01 10.45
C GLU A 246 -0.56 2.00 9.07
N SER A 247 -0.03 0.84 8.65
CA SER A 247 0.61 0.69 7.33
C SER A 247 -0.37 0.90 6.17
N ILE A 248 -1.65 0.52 6.32
CA ILE A 248 -2.70 0.77 5.32
C ILE A 248 -2.84 2.27 5.04
N ARG A 249 -2.97 3.10 6.09
CA ARG A 249 -3.09 4.57 5.95
C ARG A 249 -1.84 5.20 5.31
N LYS A 250 -0.64 4.74 5.68
CA LYS A 250 0.61 5.16 5.02
C LYS A 250 0.56 4.84 3.52
N ARG A 251 0.16 3.62 3.16
CA ARG A 251 0.08 3.15 1.76
C ARG A 251 -0.99 3.87 0.93
N PHE A 252 -2.12 4.28 1.51
CA PHE A 252 -3.10 5.13 0.82
C PHE A 252 -2.53 6.52 0.53
N ARG A 253 -1.94 7.16 1.54
CA ARG A 253 -1.28 8.46 1.38
C ARG A 253 -0.21 8.41 0.28
N THR A 254 0.72 7.46 0.35
CA THR A 254 1.77 7.30 -0.67
C THR A 254 1.18 6.99 -2.06
N PHE A 255 0.10 6.21 -2.16
CA PHE A 255 -0.57 5.98 -3.43
C PHE A 255 -1.12 7.29 -4.05
N VAL A 256 -1.80 8.13 -3.26
CA VAL A 256 -2.31 9.43 -3.73
C VAL A 256 -1.17 10.41 -4.04
N GLU A 257 -0.18 10.55 -3.16
CA GLU A 257 0.90 11.53 -3.30
C GLU A 257 1.94 11.17 -4.37
N THR A 258 2.22 9.88 -4.61
CA THR A 258 3.32 9.46 -5.51
C THR A 258 2.87 8.63 -6.70
N SER A 259 1.81 7.82 -6.58
CA SER A 259 1.40 6.90 -7.65
C SER A 259 0.32 7.48 -8.57
N MET A 260 -0.63 8.27 -8.06
CA MET A 260 -1.62 8.96 -8.89
C MET A 260 -1.01 9.89 -9.95
N PRO A 261 0.04 10.70 -9.67
CA PRO A 261 0.71 11.49 -10.71
C PRO A 261 1.23 10.66 -11.90
N VAL A 262 1.52 9.37 -11.69
CA VAL A 262 1.93 8.45 -12.76
C VAL A 262 0.73 8.01 -13.61
N VAL A 263 -0.44 7.81 -12.99
CA VAL A 263 -1.70 7.56 -13.71
C VAL A 263 -2.04 8.77 -14.58
N ASP A 264 -2.01 9.98 -14.01
CA ASP A 264 -2.28 11.24 -14.73
C ASP A 264 -1.33 11.45 -15.91
N TYR A 265 -0.05 11.09 -15.75
CA TYR A 265 0.97 11.17 -16.79
C TYR A 265 0.65 10.28 -18.00
N TYR A 266 0.18 9.05 -17.77
CA TYR A 266 -0.22 8.14 -18.84
C TYR A 266 -1.63 8.43 -19.38
N GLU A 267 -2.52 9.01 -18.58
CA GLU A 267 -3.87 9.39 -19.01
C GLU A 267 -3.81 10.53 -20.03
N LYS A 268 -2.94 11.53 -19.80
CA LYS A 268 -2.63 12.61 -20.76
C LYS A 268 -2.08 12.11 -22.10
N GLN A 269 -1.56 10.88 -22.15
CA GLN A 269 -1.08 10.22 -23.37
C GLN A 269 -2.14 9.31 -24.03
N GLY A 270 -3.35 9.20 -23.47
CA GLY A 270 -4.38 8.26 -23.93
C GLY A 270 -4.06 6.78 -23.67
N ARG A 271 -3.03 6.48 -22.87
CA ARG A 271 -2.51 5.13 -22.60
C ARG A 271 -3.17 4.44 -21.41
N VAL A 272 -4.03 5.13 -20.66
CA VAL A 272 -4.80 4.57 -19.55
C VAL A 272 -6.12 3.94 -20.02
N VAL A 273 -6.42 2.77 -19.45
CA VAL A 273 -7.74 2.13 -19.42
C VAL A 273 -8.20 2.18 -17.97
N LYS A 274 -9.12 3.10 -17.67
CA LYS A 274 -9.65 3.32 -16.32
C LYS A 274 -10.84 2.39 -16.07
N LEU A 275 -10.77 1.62 -14.98
CA LEU A 275 -11.68 0.53 -14.65
C LEU A 275 -12.19 0.72 -13.22
N ASP A 276 -13.50 0.89 -13.07
CA ASP A 276 -14.16 0.83 -11.77
C ASP A 276 -14.03 -0.58 -11.17
N ALA A 277 -13.36 -0.67 -10.01
CA ALA A 277 -13.05 -1.89 -9.29
C ALA A 277 -13.93 -2.11 -8.05
N THR A 278 -15.04 -1.39 -7.92
CA THR A 278 -16.06 -1.64 -6.87
C THR A 278 -16.88 -2.93 -7.06
N PRO A 279 -17.27 -3.35 -8.29
CA PRO A 279 -18.14 -4.52 -8.51
C PRO A 279 -17.47 -5.87 -8.19
N THR A 280 -18.18 -6.97 -8.50
CA THR A 280 -17.61 -8.31 -8.31
C THR A 280 -16.36 -8.51 -9.18
N PRO A 281 -15.41 -9.40 -8.80
CA PRO A 281 -14.23 -9.67 -9.60
C PRO A 281 -14.54 -10.12 -11.04
N GLN A 282 -15.70 -10.74 -11.26
CA GLN A 282 -16.22 -11.17 -12.55
C GLN A 282 -16.68 -9.99 -13.41
N ASP A 283 -17.45 -9.06 -12.84
CA ASP A 283 -17.95 -7.88 -13.57
C ASP A 283 -16.82 -6.92 -13.93
N VAL A 284 -15.90 -6.69 -12.99
CA VAL A 284 -14.66 -5.92 -13.23
C VAL A 284 -13.87 -6.56 -14.37
N TYR A 285 -13.71 -7.89 -14.36
CA TYR A 285 -12.99 -8.60 -15.41
C TYR A 285 -13.69 -8.50 -16.77
N ALA A 286 -15.02 -8.58 -16.82
CA ALA A 286 -15.79 -8.43 -18.04
C ALA A 286 -15.58 -7.04 -18.68
N LYS A 287 -15.51 -5.98 -17.87
CA LYS A 287 -15.13 -4.62 -18.31
C LYS A 287 -13.67 -4.57 -18.81
N THR A 288 -12.72 -5.14 -18.06
CA THR A 288 -11.30 -5.22 -18.46
C THR A 288 -11.15 -5.89 -19.82
N ARG A 289 -11.82 -7.03 -20.02
CA ARG A 289 -11.81 -7.81 -21.25
C ARG A 289 -12.33 -7.01 -22.43
N ALA A 290 -13.46 -6.32 -22.28
CA ALA A 290 -14.04 -5.49 -23.33
C ALA A 290 -13.10 -4.35 -23.80
N GLU A 291 -12.45 -3.65 -22.87
CA GLU A 291 -11.49 -2.58 -23.23
C GLU A 291 -10.16 -3.13 -23.78
N LEU A 292 -9.68 -4.29 -23.33
CA LEU A 292 -8.49 -4.92 -23.93
C LEU A 292 -8.74 -5.36 -25.38
N ASN A 293 -9.87 -6.01 -25.66
CA ASN A 293 -10.23 -6.39 -27.03
C ASN A 293 -10.33 -5.15 -27.93
N LYS A 294 -10.96 -4.07 -27.44
CA LYS A 294 -11.07 -2.78 -28.16
C LYS A 294 -9.73 -2.07 -28.40
N ARG A 295 -8.78 -2.14 -27.46
CA ARG A 295 -7.51 -1.38 -27.54
C ARG A 295 -6.34 -2.17 -28.14
N LEU A 296 -6.38 -3.50 -28.08
CA LEU A 296 -5.29 -4.39 -28.50
C LEU A 296 -5.70 -5.43 -29.55
N GLY A 297 -6.99 -5.62 -29.86
CA GLY A 297 -7.46 -6.64 -30.80
C GLY A 297 -7.26 -8.07 -30.30
N LEU A 298 -7.28 -8.25 -28.97
CA LEU A 298 -7.24 -9.56 -28.29
C LEU A 298 -8.64 -10.20 -28.20
#